data_AF-A0A532V518-F1
#
_entry.id   AF-A0A532V518-F1
#
_cell.length_a   1.000
_cell.length_b   1.000
_cell.length_c   1.000
_cell.angle_alpha   90.00
_cell.angle_beta   90.00
_cell.angle_gamma   90.00
#
_symmetry.space_group_name_H-M   'P 1'
#
loop_
_entity.id
_entity.type
_entity.pdbx_description
1 polymer ?
#
loop_
_entity_poly.entity_id
_entity_poly.type
_entity_poly.pdbx_seq_one_letter_code
_entity_poly.pdbx_strand_id
1 'polypeptide(L)'
;MYVAELVNQGKKMHQEFIDIIRNKLSELGAINVDSYIRKLEDNRNDNLQFDDLKCEDYAALLFLHHGFSVEMRDSPDLRLFLDNNEFYAEVKHFRFKDQDRIDQEKMEAIKGMLTNIGETKKDPWDQIVDTAIEKVNQFIDGKPNILVIASSSPHCIDDSIVQTAINKVEELTTEQKYPGIEKLNGVLFLSTDFNISQRRDVYFYRIESAVIPISTIVLERFNQINGWHFLVKTYFGL
;
A
#
# COMPACT_ATOMS: atom_id res chain seq x y z
N MET A 1 2.51 25.31 27.35
CA MET A 1 1.03 25.19 27.32
C MET A 1 0.57 24.75 25.93
N TYR A 2 0.87 25.52 24.86
CA TYR A 2 0.53 25.18 23.47
C TYR A 2 1.00 23.79 22.97
N VAL A 3 2.25 23.40 23.27
CA VAL A 3 2.79 22.08 22.85
C VAL A 3 2.07 20.91 23.54
N ALA A 4 1.67 21.07 24.80
CA ALA A 4 0.96 20.01 25.53
C ALA A 4 -0.48 19.84 25.02
N GLU A 5 -1.13 20.94 24.63
CA GLU A 5 -2.46 20.91 24.00
C GLU A 5 -2.42 20.24 22.62
N LEU A 6 -1.42 20.54 21.79
CA LEU A 6 -1.24 19.89 20.49
C LEU A 6 -0.95 18.39 20.61
N VAL A 7 -0.09 17.99 21.56
CA VAL A 7 0.18 16.57 21.84
C VAL A 7 -1.06 15.84 22.33
N ASN A 8 -1.88 16.47 23.17
CA ASN A 8 -3.13 15.90 23.64
C ASN A 8 -4.19 15.80 22.53
N GLN A 9 -4.24 16.76 21.61
CA GLN A 9 -5.11 16.70 20.43
C GLN A 9 -4.70 15.56 19.49
N GLY A 10 -3.41 15.39 19.20
CA GLY A 10 -2.91 14.28 18.38
C GLY A 10 -3.25 12.90 18.95
N LYS A 11 -3.04 12.71 20.25
CA LYS A 11 -3.41 11.46 20.94
C LYS A 11 -4.91 11.17 20.89
N LYS A 12 -5.74 12.21 20.99
CA LYS A 12 -7.19 12.07 20.89
C LYS A 12 -7.61 11.64 19.48
N MET A 13 -7.04 12.24 18.44
CA MET A 13 -7.30 11.86 17.05
C MET A 13 -6.88 10.40 16.76
N HIS A 14 -5.72 9.96 17.27
CA HIS A 14 -5.29 8.56 17.10
C HIS A 14 -6.23 7.58 17.80
N GLN A 15 -6.70 7.89 19.01
CA GLN A 15 -7.67 7.03 19.70
C GLN A 15 -9.00 6.95 18.95
N GLU A 16 -9.53 8.09 18.50
CA GLU A 16 -10.75 8.13 17.70
C GLU A 16 -10.60 7.31 16.40
N PHE A 17 -9.45 7.39 15.74
CA PHE A 17 -9.13 6.57 14.57
C PHE A 17 -9.09 5.06 14.90
N ILE A 18 -8.38 4.66 15.96
CA ILE A 18 -8.28 3.25 16.39
C ILE A 18 -9.67 2.67 16.65
N ASP A 19 -10.54 3.42 17.31
CA ASP A 19 -11.89 2.97 17.63
C ASP A 19 -12.75 2.79 16.36
N ILE A 20 -12.62 3.69 15.38
CA ILE A 20 -13.27 3.58 14.06
C ILE A 20 -12.80 2.31 13.34
N ILE A 21 -11.48 2.11 13.24
CA ILE A 21 -10.89 0.95 12.54
C ILE A 21 -11.28 -0.36 13.21
N ARG A 22 -11.21 -0.45 14.54
CA ARG A 22 -11.62 -1.64 15.29
C ARG A 22 -13.05 -2.03 14.92
N ASN A 23 -13.96 -1.07 14.94
CA ASN A 23 -15.36 -1.31 14.60
C ASN A 23 -15.50 -1.75 13.14
N LYS A 24 -14.85 -1.07 12.20
CA LYS A 24 -14.98 -1.37 10.76
C LYS A 24 -14.44 -2.74 10.39
N LEU A 25 -13.24 -3.08 10.85
CA LEU A 25 -12.65 -4.40 10.60
C LEU A 25 -13.51 -5.51 11.21
N SER A 26 -14.02 -5.30 12.43
CA SER A 26 -14.88 -6.29 13.10
C SER A 26 -16.25 -6.43 12.42
N GLU A 27 -16.89 -5.33 12.03
CA GLU A 27 -18.16 -5.30 11.32
C GLU A 27 -18.08 -6.04 9.97
N LEU A 28 -16.95 -5.90 9.28
CA LEU A 28 -16.69 -6.57 8.00
C LEU A 28 -16.17 -8.00 8.16
N GLY A 29 -15.98 -8.48 9.40
CA GLY A 29 -15.59 -9.87 9.68
C GLY A 29 -14.11 -10.18 9.48
N ALA A 30 -13.23 -9.18 9.62
CA ALA A 30 -11.79 -9.42 9.64
C ALA A 30 -11.40 -10.33 10.81
N ILE A 31 -10.39 -11.17 10.60
CA ILE A 31 -9.85 -12.09 11.61
C ILE A 31 -8.63 -11.45 12.27
N ASN A 32 -8.43 -11.73 13.56
CA ASN A 32 -7.28 -11.29 14.37
C ASN A 32 -7.18 -9.75 14.57
N VAL A 33 -8.32 -9.06 14.55
CA VAL A 33 -8.41 -7.59 14.75
C VAL A 33 -7.78 -7.16 16.07
N ASP A 34 -8.04 -7.86 17.18
CA ASP A 34 -7.55 -7.46 18.51
C ASP A 34 -6.01 -7.43 18.62
N SER A 35 -5.31 -8.31 17.90
CA SER A 35 -3.85 -8.32 17.88
C SER A 35 -3.33 -7.10 17.13
N TYR A 36 -3.93 -6.81 15.98
CA TYR A 36 -3.58 -5.66 15.16
C TYR A 36 -3.91 -4.33 15.85
N ILE A 37 -5.04 -4.22 16.53
CA ILE A 37 -5.39 -3.02 17.29
C ILE A 37 -4.39 -2.75 18.41
N ARG A 38 -3.89 -3.80 19.09
CA ARG A 38 -2.81 -3.65 20.08
C ARG A 38 -1.53 -3.10 19.42
N LYS A 39 -1.15 -3.59 18.23
CA LYS A 39 -0.04 -3.05 17.43
C LYS A 39 -0.21 -1.55 17.15
N LEU A 40 -1.42 -1.10 16.78
CA LEU A 40 -1.73 0.33 16.60
C LEU A 40 -1.63 1.13 17.91
N GLU A 41 -2.18 0.62 19.00
CA GLU A 41 -2.16 1.28 20.31
C GLU A 41 -0.74 1.45 20.86
N ASP A 42 0.12 0.43 20.70
CA ASP A 42 1.52 0.45 21.12
C ASP A 42 2.33 1.49 20.33
N ASN A 43 1.98 1.72 19.06
CA ASN A 43 2.65 2.67 18.17
C ASN A 43 1.97 4.04 18.09
N ARG A 44 0.91 4.31 18.87
CA ARG A 44 0.11 5.55 18.78
C ARG A 44 0.89 6.84 19.03
N ASN A 45 2.09 6.77 19.62
CA ASN A 45 2.93 7.94 19.88
C ASN A 45 4.04 8.14 18.84
N ASP A 46 4.23 7.16 17.94
CA ASP A 46 5.13 7.25 16.80
C ASP A 46 4.29 7.49 15.55
N ASN A 47 4.12 8.76 15.17
CA ASN A 47 3.27 9.13 14.04
C ASN A 47 3.69 8.43 12.74
N LEU A 48 5.00 8.22 12.54
CA LEU A 48 5.51 7.61 11.32
C LEU A 48 5.15 6.13 11.27
N GLN A 49 5.35 5.41 12.36
CA GLN A 49 4.94 4.01 12.44
C GLN A 49 3.42 3.88 12.40
N PHE A 50 2.69 4.78 13.06
CA PHE A 50 1.22 4.79 13.05
C PHE A 50 0.65 5.00 11.65
N ASP A 51 1.21 5.92 10.85
CA ASP A 51 0.79 6.13 9.47
C ASP A 51 1.13 4.95 8.55
N ASP A 52 2.24 4.25 8.81
CA ASP A 52 2.53 3.00 8.09
C ASP A 52 1.48 1.92 8.40
N LEU A 53 1.11 1.75 9.68
CA LEU A 53 0.07 0.79 10.08
C LEU A 53 -1.29 1.15 9.47
N LYS A 54 -1.63 2.44 9.38
CA LYS A 54 -2.85 2.88 8.69
C LYS A 54 -2.95 2.40 7.24
N CYS A 55 -1.82 2.18 6.57
CA CYS A 55 -1.84 1.61 5.23
C CYS A 55 -2.26 0.13 5.23
N GLU A 56 -1.92 -0.62 6.28
CA GLU A 56 -2.38 -2.01 6.49
C GLU A 56 -3.91 -2.02 6.66
N ASP A 57 -4.48 -1.09 7.43
CA ASP A 57 -5.94 -0.92 7.58
C ASP A 57 -6.63 -0.67 6.25
N TYR A 58 -6.05 0.24 5.47
CA TYR A 58 -6.61 0.62 4.18
C TYR A 58 -6.61 -0.55 3.21
N ALA A 59 -5.52 -1.30 3.13
CA ALA A 59 -5.45 -2.50 2.33
C ALA A 59 -6.47 -3.55 2.81
N ALA A 60 -6.57 -3.80 4.12
CA ALA A 60 -7.53 -4.74 4.68
C ALA A 60 -8.98 -4.38 4.35
N LEU A 61 -9.36 -3.12 4.59
CA LEU A 61 -10.71 -2.62 4.31
C LEU A 61 -11.06 -2.69 2.83
N LEU A 62 -10.10 -2.39 1.94
CA LEU A 62 -10.30 -2.56 0.50
C LEU A 62 -10.69 -4.01 0.19
N PHE A 63 -9.87 -4.98 0.62
CA PHE A 63 -10.12 -6.38 0.33
C PHE A 63 -11.46 -6.85 0.94
N LEU A 64 -11.75 -6.50 2.19
CA LEU A 64 -13.03 -6.84 2.82
C LEU A 64 -14.23 -6.32 2.02
N HIS A 65 -14.19 -5.06 1.59
CA HIS A 65 -15.26 -4.47 0.79
C HIS A 65 -15.46 -5.11 -0.58
N HIS A 66 -14.41 -5.71 -1.13
CA HIS A 66 -14.46 -6.39 -2.42
C HIS A 66 -14.67 -7.91 -2.31
N GLY A 67 -15.12 -8.39 -1.13
CA GLY A 67 -15.59 -9.76 -0.92
C GLY A 67 -14.49 -10.75 -0.56
N PHE A 68 -13.29 -10.28 -0.23
CA PHE A 68 -12.24 -11.12 0.31
C PHE A 68 -12.46 -11.34 1.81
N SER A 69 -12.09 -12.51 2.31
CA SER A 69 -11.85 -12.69 3.75
C SER A 69 -10.43 -12.26 4.08
N VAL A 70 -10.26 -11.52 5.17
CA VAL A 70 -8.98 -10.93 5.56
C VAL A 70 -8.63 -11.35 6.99
N GLU A 71 -7.41 -11.86 7.17
CA GLU A 71 -6.80 -12.10 8.48
C GLU A 71 -5.61 -11.15 8.65
N MET A 72 -5.65 -10.32 9.70
CA MET A 72 -4.57 -9.40 10.07
C MET A 72 -3.41 -10.17 10.71
N ARG A 73 -2.17 -9.88 10.32
CA ARG A 73 -0.97 -10.61 10.74
C ARG A 73 0.21 -9.67 10.98
N ASP A 74 1.26 -10.19 11.61
CA ASP A 74 2.50 -9.45 11.81
C ASP A 74 3.44 -9.52 10.60
N SER A 75 3.43 -10.63 9.86
CA SER A 75 4.15 -10.75 8.58
C SER A 75 3.78 -12.03 7.78
N PRO A 76 3.59 -11.92 6.45
CA PRO A 76 3.20 -10.70 5.75
C PRO A 76 1.88 -10.15 6.32
N ASP A 77 1.70 -8.84 6.23
CA ASP A 77 0.68 -8.10 7.00
C ASP A 77 -0.74 -8.65 6.87
N LEU A 78 -1.10 -9.18 5.70
CA LEU A 78 -2.43 -9.73 5.45
C LEU A 78 -2.35 -11.15 4.88
N ARG A 79 -3.30 -11.98 5.32
CA ARG A 79 -3.67 -13.23 4.65
C ARG A 79 -5.07 -13.09 4.09
N LEU A 80 -5.23 -13.44 2.82
CA LEU A 80 -6.40 -13.13 2.02
C LEU A 80 -7.01 -14.40 1.44
N PHE A 81 -8.33 -14.46 1.42
CA PHE A 81 -9.07 -15.54 0.78
C PHE A 81 -10.16 -15.00 -0.15
N LEU A 82 -10.29 -15.61 -1.33
CA LEU A 82 -11.42 -15.42 -2.22
C LEU A 82 -11.79 -16.74 -2.87
N ASP A 83 -13.03 -17.22 -2.69
CA ASP A 83 -13.53 -18.46 -3.28
C ASP A 83 -12.57 -19.66 -3.07
N ASN A 84 -12.12 -19.85 -1.82
CA ASN A 84 -11.12 -20.85 -1.41
C ASN A 84 -9.70 -20.66 -1.96
N ASN A 85 -9.41 -19.57 -2.68
CA ASN A 85 -8.07 -19.21 -3.10
C ASN A 85 -7.39 -18.38 -2.01
N GLU A 86 -6.33 -18.92 -1.44
CA GLU A 86 -5.51 -18.29 -0.42
C GLU A 86 -4.29 -17.60 -1.03
N PHE A 87 -4.01 -16.36 -0.62
CA PHE A 87 -2.80 -15.63 -0.97
C PHE A 87 -2.44 -14.62 0.14
N TYR A 88 -1.25 -14.02 0.05
CA TYR A 88 -0.72 -13.13 1.07
C TYR A 88 -0.39 -11.76 0.50
N ALA A 89 -0.53 -10.73 1.32
CA ALA A 89 -0.16 -9.38 0.96
C ALA A 89 0.74 -8.77 2.03
N GLU A 90 1.87 -8.25 1.58
CA GLU A 90 2.73 -7.36 2.37
C GLU A 90 2.42 -5.93 1.97
N VAL A 91 2.28 -5.03 2.94
CA VAL A 91 1.87 -3.65 2.72
C VAL A 91 3.06 -2.72 2.93
N LYS A 92 3.24 -1.78 2.01
CA LYS A 92 4.27 -0.76 2.11
C LYS A 92 3.69 0.63 1.90
N HIS A 93 3.98 1.50 2.84
CA HIS A 93 3.72 2.92 2.73
C HIS A 93 4.88 3.64 2.02
N PHE A 94 4.58 4.28 0.89
CA PHE A 94 5.45 5.22 0.21
C PHE A 94 5.11 6.63 0.69
N ARG A 95 5.84 7.07 1.70
CA ARG A 95 5.63 8.36 2.37
C ARG A 95 5.99 9.53 1.48
N PHE A 96 5.19 10.59 1.55
CA PHE A 96 5.56 11.92 1.07
C PHE A 96 6.73 12.46 1.90
N LYS A 97 7.86 12.74 1.24
CA LYS A 97 9.07 13.25 1.86
C LYS A 97 9.07 14.78 1.80
N ASP A 98 9.84 15.42 2.69
CA ASP A 98 9.99 16.89 2.69
C ASP A 98 10.48 17.45 1.35
N GLN A 99 11.27 16.67 0.60
CA GLN A 99 11.73 17.05 -0.73
C GLN A 99 10.57 17.11 -1.74
N ASP A 100 9.59 16.21 -1.62
CA ASP A 100 8.39 16.20 -2.47
C ASP A 100 7.56 17.47 -2.23
N ARG A 101 7.49 17.94 -0.98
CA ARG A 101 6.85 19.22 -0.62
C ARG A 101 7.55 20.41 -1.27
N ILE A 102 8.88 20.47 -1.14
CA ILE A 102 9.70 21.53 -1.73
C ILE A 102 9.54 21.56 -3.25
N ASP A 103 9.49 20.39 -3.88
CA ASP A 103 9.37 20.28 -5.32
C ASP A 103 7.96 20.60 -5.81
N GLN A 104 6.91 20.23 -5.06
CA GLN A 104 5.55 20.68 -5.32
C GLN A 104 5.42 22.21 -5.23
N GLU A 105 5.92 22.83 -4.17
CA GLU A 105 5.91 24.29 -4.00
C GLU A 105 6.64 25.00 -5.15
N LYS A 106 7.77 24.45 -5.64
CA LYS A 106 8.49 24.97 -6.81
C LYS A 106 7.69 24.82 -8.11
N MET A 107 7.02 23.68 -8.31
CA MET A 107 6.20 23.43 -9.48
C MET A 107 4.98 24.37 -9.52
N GLU A 108 4.31 24.56 -8.38
CA GLU A 108 3.16 25.46 -8.27
C GLU A 108 3.53 26.93 -8.46
N ALA A 109 4.74 27.32 -8.03
CA ALA A 109 5.25 28.68 -8.20
C ALA A 109 5.61 29.02 -9.67
N ILE A 110 5.84 28.03 -10.54
CA ILE A 110 6.34 28.23 -11.90
C ILE A 110 5.25 27.90 -12.92
N LYS A 111 4.55 28.94 -13.39
CA LYS A 111 3.52 28.81 -14.42
C LYS A 111 4.13 28.66 -15.82
N GLY A 112 4.11 27.43 -16.35
CA GLY A 112 4.34 27.16 -17.77
C GLY A 112 5.81 27.13 -18.22
N MET A 113 6.74 26.98 -17.28
CA MET A 113 8.16 26.79 -17.58
C MET A 113 8.65 25.49 -16.94
N LEU A 114 9.58 24.81 -17.62
CA LEU A 114 10.29 23.68 -17.04
C LEU A 114 11.13 24.17 -15.86
N THR A 115 11.00 23.50 -14.71
CA THR A 115 11.79 23.78 -13.52
C THR A 115 12.56 22.54 -13.10
N ASN A 116 13.75 22.74 -12.55
CA ASN A 116 14.50 21.67 -11.92
C ASN A 116 13.91 21.42 -10.53
N ILE A 117 13.22 20.28 -10.40
CA ILE A 117 12.93 19.67 -9.11
C ILE A 117 14.19 18.98 -8.59
N GLY A 118 14.30 18.76 -7.27
CA GLY A 118 15.51 18.24 -6.64
C GLY A 118 16.01 16.93 -7.28
N GLU A 119 17.32 16.65 -7.13
CA GLU A 119 17.86 15.35 -7.53
C GLU A 119 17.29 14.26 -6.61
N THR A 120 16.36 13.45 -7.12
CA THR A 120 16.03 12.17 -6.51
C THR A 120 17.26 11.26 -6.63
N LYS A 121 17.84 10.84 -5.50
CA LYS A 121 19.01 9.94 -5.49
C LYS A 121 18.75 8.57 -6.13
N LYS A 122 17.49 8.21 -6.33
CA LYS A 122 17.01 6.97 -6.96
C LYS A 122 15.74 7.25 -7.72
N ASP A 123 15.57 6.63 -8.88
CA ASP A 123 14.34 6.75 -9.63
C ASP A 123 13.15 6.14 -8.85
N PRO A 124 11.91 6.64 -9.02
CA PRO A 124 10.75 6.07 -8.33
C PRO A 124 10.50 4.58 -8.63
N TRP A 125 10.83 4.13 -9.84
CA TRP A 125 10.68 2.71 -10.22
C TRP A 125 11.71 1.83 -9.50
N ASP A 126 12.94 2.32 -9.28
CA ASP A 126 13.97 1.61 -8.50
C ASP A 126 13.49 1.35 -7.07
N GLN A 127 12.81 2.31 -6.45
CA GLN A 127 12.29 2.15 -5.08
C GLN A 127 11.28 1.02 -4.97
N ILE A 128 10.46 0.79 -6.00
CA ILE A 128 9.50 -0.32 -6.05
C ILE A 128 10.26 -1.66 -6.13
N VAL A 129 11.29 -1.73 -6.98
CA VAL A 129 12.13 -2.93 -7.15
C VAL A 129 12.89 -3.26 -5.87
N ASP A 130 13.55 -2.26 -5.26
CA ASP A 130 14.25 -2.44 -3.98
C ASP A 130 13.30 -2.93 -2.90
N THR A 131 12.11 -2.33 -2.80
CA THR A 131 11.09 -2.75 -1.84
C THR A 131 10.73 -4.22 -2.06
N ALA A 132 10.48 -4.63 -3.30
CA ALA A 132 10.16 -6.03 -3.60
C ALA A 132 11.29 -6.98 -3.17
N ILE A 133 12.56 -6.60 -3.40
CA ILE A 133 13.74 -7.38 -2.99
C ILE A 133 13.86 -7.45 -1.47
N GLU A 134 13.75 -6.32 -0.77
CA GLU A 134 13.84 -6.23 0.70
C GLU A 134 12.78 -7.10 1.39
N LYS A 135 11.63 -7.27 0.73
CA LYS A 135 10.44 -7.96 1.26
C LYS A 135 10.37 -9.45 0.91
N VAL A 136 11.33 -9.98 0.15
CA VAL A 136 11.37 -11.41 -0.25
C VAL A 136 11.23 -12.38 0.94
N ASN A 137 11.84 -12.05 2.09
CA ASN A 137 11.79 -12.91 3.28
C ASN A 137 10.41 -12.98 3.93
N GLN A 138 9.51 -12.06 3.57
CA GLN A 138 8.13 -12.04 4.05
C GLN A 138 7.17 -12.73 3.08
N PHE A 139 7.61 -13.08 1.87
CA PHE A 139 6.79 -13.85 0.95
C PHE A 139 6.72 -15.32 1.37
N ILE A 140 5.51 -15.86 1.44
CA ILE A 140 5.22 -17.22 1.87
C ILE A 140 5.50 -18.20 0.72
N ASP A 141 6.28 -19.24 1.02
CA ASP A 141 6.59 -20.29 0.07
C ASP A 141 5.35 -21.13 -0.28
N GLY A 142 5.23 -21.53 -1.55
CA GLY A 142 4.13 -22.36 -2.02
C GLY A 142 2.76 -21.67 -2.07
N LYS A 143 2.72 -20.33 -1.91
CA LYS A 143 1.50 -19.52 -1.95
C LYS A 143 1.71 -18.31 -2.86
N PRO A 144 0.65 -17.78 -3.50
CA PRO A 144 0.75 -16.50 -4.18
C PRO A 144 0.99 -15.36 -3.18
N ASN A 145 1.86 -14.41 -3.54
CA ASN A 145 2.17 -13.23 -2.74
C ASN A 145 2.00 -11.96 -3.58
N ILE A 146 1.44 -10.90 -3.00
CA ILE A 146 1.39 -9.58 -3.62
C ILE A 146 2.05 -8.54 -2.72
N LEU A 147 2.60 -7.49 -3.33
CA LEU A 147 3.05 -6.30 -2.61
C LEU A 147 2.00 -5.21 -2.79
N VAL A 148 1.47 -4.69 -1.70
CA VAL A 148 0.53 -3.56 -1.72
C VAL A 148 1.32 -2.29 -1.43
N ILE A 149 1.30 -1.32 -2.35
CA ILE A 149 1.95 -0.02 -2.18
C ILE A 149 0.88 1.04 -1.98
N ALA A 150 0.78 1.56 -0.77
CA ALA A 150 -0.02 2.74 -0.47
C ALA A 150 0.87 3.98 -0.57
N SER A 151 0.51 4.95 -1.41
CA SER A 151 1.26 6.21 -1.52
C SER A 151 0.46 7.36 -0.93
N SER A 152 1.14 8.18 -0.13
CA SER A 152 0.62 9.47 0.31
C SER A 152 1.14 10.63 -0.54
N SER A 153 1.82 10.35 -1.66
CA SER A 153 2.40 11.35 -2.56
C SER A 153 1.63 11.46 -3.88
N PRO A 154 1.18 12.68 -4.28
CA PRO A 154 0.42 12.92 -5.51
C PRO A 154 1.25 12.88 -6.80
N HIS A 155 2.58 12.85 -6.72
CA HIS A 155 3.46 13.11 -7.86
C HIS A 155 4.52 12.04 -8.12
N CYS A 156 4.58 10.97 -7.32
CA CYS A 156 5.73 10.06 -7.37
C CYS A 156 5.58 8.89 -8.33
N ILE A 157 4.37 8.53 -8.76
CA ILE A 157 4.13 7.30 -9.52
C ILE A 157 3.12 7.55 -10.63
N ASP A 158 3.54 7.35 -11.88
CA ASP A 158 2.69 7.26 -13.05
C ASP A 158 2.75 5.85 -13.68
N ASP A 159 1.91 5.60 -14.68
CA ASP A 159 1.82 4.29 -15.37
C ASP A 159 3.18 3.80 -15.90
N SER A 160 4.01 4.71 -16.40
CA SER A 160 5.30 4.36 -17.01
C SER A 160 6.33 3.95 -15.97
N ILE A 161 6.33 4.61 -14.80
CA ILE A 161 7.17 4.28 -13.65
C ILE A 161 6.81 2.88 -13.15
N VAL A 162 5.52 2.58 -12.98
CA VAL A 162 5.08 1.26 -12.50
C VAL A 162 5.43 0.17 -13.51
N GLN A 163 5.14 0.38 -14.79
CA GLN A 163 5.43 -0.62 -15.81
C GLN A 163 6.94 -0.90 -15.90
N THR A 164 7.78 0.13 -15.73
CA THR A 164 9.24 -0.03 -15.69
C THR A 164 9.68 -0.88 -14.50
N ALA A 165 9.14 -0.62 -13.30
CA ALA A 165 9.44 -1.42 -12.12
C ALA A 165 9.01 -2.88 -12.29
N ILE A 166 7.83 -3.13 -12.85
CA ILE A 166 7.29 -4.47 -13.09
C ILE A 166 8.16 -5.23 -14.09
N ASN A 167 8.52 -4.61 -15.21
CA ASN A 167 9.45 -5.20 -16.17
C ASN A 167 10.79 -5.54 -15.52
N LYS A 168 11.26 -4.70 -14.58
CA LYS A 168 12.51 -4.99 -13.89
C LYS A 168 12.41 -6.18 -12.95
N VAL A 169 11.31 -6.31 -12.20
CA VAL A 169 11.05 -7.48 -11.36
C VAL A 169 10.93 -8.77 -12.22
N GLU A 170 10.30 -8.69 -13.39
CA GLU A 170 10.25 -9.79 -14.36
C GLU A 170 11.64 -10.23 -14.83
N GLU A 171 12.51 -9.26 -15.16
CA GLU A 171 13.91 -9.54 -15.51
C GLU A 171 14.62 -10.27 -14.36
N LEU A 172 14.51 -9.75 -13.13
CA LEU A 172 15.17 -10.35 -11.96
C LEU A 172 14.70 -11.79 -11.69
N THR A 173 13.40 -12.03 -11.90
CA THR A 173 12.78 -13.35 -11.75
C THR A 173 13.26 -14.32 -12.83
N THR A 174 13.20 -13.89 -14.10
CA THR A 174 13.60 -14.71 -15.25
C THR A 174 15.10 -15.03 -15.24
N GLU A 175 15.93 -14.07 -14.83
CA GLU A 175 17.38 -14.24 -14.72
C GLU A 175 17.83 -14.93 -13.41
N GLN A 176 16.89 -15.22 -12.50
CA GLN A 176 17.16 -15.83 -11.18
C GLN A 176 18.24 -15.08 -10.37
N LYS A 177 18.28 -13.75 -10.49
CA LYS A 177 19.32 -12.92 -9.84
C LYS A 177 19.09 -12.73 -8.34
N TYR A 178 17.84 -12.83 -7.89
CA TYR A 178 17.47 -12.66 -6.49
C TYR A 178 16.55 -13.81 -6.04
N PRO A 179 17.09 -14.83 -5.34
CA PRO A 179 16.29 -15.95 -4.86
C PRO A 179 15.12 -15.47 -4.00
N GLY A 180 13.91 -15.95 -4.32
CA GLY A 180 12.68 -15.64 -3.62
C GLY A 180 11.86 -14.49 -4.22
N ILE A 181 12.41 -13.71 -5.16
CA ILE A 181 11.64 -12.68 -5.88
C ILE A 181 10.56 -13.32 -6.78
N GLU A 182 10.81 -14.54 -7.26
CA GLU A 182 9.87 -15.33 -8.06
C GLU A 182 8.57 -15.68 -7.31
N LYS A 183 8.53 -15.46 -5.99
CA LYS A 183 7.32 -15.66 -5.17
C LYS A 183 6.30 -14.51 -5.32
N LEU A 184 6.72 -13.37 -5.84
CA LEU A 184 5.87 -12.19 -6.02
C LEU A 184 5.02 -12.33 -7.29
N ASN A 185 3.70 -12.25 -7.15
CA ASN A 185 2.74 -12.34 -8.25
C ASN A 185 2.34 -11.00 -8.84
N GLY A 186 2.60 -9.92 -8.13
CA GLY A 186 2.20 -8.61 -8.58
C GLY A 186 2.28 -7.55 -7.50
N VAL A 187 2.17 -6.31 -7.97
CA VAL A 187 2.14 -5.13 -7.12
C VAL A 187 0.77 -4.46 -7.28
N LEU A 188 0.11 -4.23 -6.15
CA LEU A 188 -1.17 -3.54 -6.06
C LEU A 188 -0.96 -2.15 -5.50
N PHE A 189 -1.35 -1.13 -6.25
CA PHE A 189 -1.17 0.27 -5.86
C PHE A 189 -2.47 0.83 -5.29
N LEU A 190 -2.39 1.41 -4.10
CA LEU A 190 -3.47 2.13 -3.43
C LEU A 190 -3.17 3.61 -3.42
N SER A 191 -4.11 4.42 -3.89
CA SER A 191 -3.93 5.87 -3.85
C SER A 191 -5.21 6.63 -3.70
N THR A 192 -5.08 7.75 -3.01
CA THR A 192 -5.99 8.88 -3.10
C THR A 192 -5.54 9.90 -4.16
N ASP A 193 -4.34 9.78 -4.74
CA ASP A 193 -3.73 10.90 -5.48
C ASP A 193 -2.85 10.51 -6.69
N PHE A 194 -2.81 9.24 -7.12
CA PHE A 194 -2.05 8.86 -8.32
C PHE A 194 -2.65 9.50 -9.57
N ASN A 195 -1.78 10.13 -10.37
CA ASN A 195 -2.13 10.63 -11.69
C ASN A 195 -2.07 9.51 -12.74
N ILE A 196 -2.78 8.42 -12.49
CA ILE A 196 -2.92 7.34 -13.47
C ILE A 196 -4.09 7.66 -14.38
N SER A 197 -3.84 7.58 -15.69
CA SER A 197 -4.66 8.09 -16.79
C SER A 197 -6.13 7.63 -16.83
N GLN A 198 -6.53 6.68 -15.98
CA GLN A 198 -7.82 5.98 -16.04
C GLN A 198 -8.82 6.25 -14.90
N ARG A 199 -8.61 7.22 -14.00
CA ARG A 199 -9.54 7.53 -12.88
C ARG A 199 -9.92 6.29 -12.04
N ARG A 200 -9.02 5.32 -11.90
CA ARG A 200 -9.17 4.25 -10.91
C ARG A 200 -8.24 4.57 -9.75
N ASP A 201 -8.60 4.08 -8.59
CA ASP A 201 -7.89 4.34 -7.34
C ASP A 201 -7.03 3.14 -6.90
N VAL A 202 -7.19 2.02 -7.62
CA VAL A 202 -6.49 0.75 -7.37
C VAL A 202 -6.03 0.17 -8.70
N TYR A 203 -4.76 -0.20 -8.77
CA TYR A 203 -4.15 -0.82 -9.94
C TYR A 203 -3.36 -2.05 -9.53
N PHE A 204 -3.61 -3.17 -10.21
CA PHE A 204 -2.84 -4.40 -10.02
C PHE A 204 -1.98 -4.66 -11.26
N TYR A 205 -0.67 -4.75 -11.06
CA TYR A 205 0.28 -5.11 -12.11
C TYR A 205 0.84 -6.49 -11.80
N ARG A 206 0.63 -7.42 -12.72
CA ARG A 206 0.98 -8.83 -12.57
C ARG A 206 2.45 -9.07 -12.92
N ILE A 207 3.06 -9.99 -12.19
CA ILE A 207 4.31 -10.67 -12.56
C ILE A 207 3.93 -12.04 -13.14
N GLU A 208 4.12 -12.19 -14.44
CA GLU A 208 3.86 -13.39 -15.23
C GLU A 208 4.84 -14.52 -14.93
N SER A 209 6.10 -14.20 -14.60
CA SER A 209 7.14 -15.20 -14.27
C SER A 209 7.06 -15.76 -12.83
N ALA A 210 6.02 -15.42 -12.08
CA ALA A 210 5.85 -15.88 -10.70
C ALA A 210 5.72 -17.41 -10.59
N VAL A 211 6.38 -18.01 -9.60
CA VAL A 211 6.51 -19.47 -9.46
C VAL A 211 5.19 -20.17 -9.11
N ILE A 212 4.37 -19.56 -8.25
CA ILE A 212 3.01 -20.03 -7.95
C ILE A 212 2.04 -18.96 -8.48
N PRO A 213 1.38 -19.18 -9.63
CA PRO A 213 0.51 -18.18 -10.21
C PRO A 213 -0.72 -17.92 -9.35
N ILE A 214 -1.08 -16.64 -9.23
CA ILE A 214 -2.35 -16.23 -8.65
C ILE A 214 -3.52 -16.67 -9.55
N SER A 215 -4.63 -17.08 -8.93
CA SER A 215 -5.76 -17.65 -9.67
C SER A 215 -6.49 -16.62 -10.52
N THR A 216 -7.08 -17.08 -11.63
CA THR A 216 -7.86 -16.21 -12.54
C THR A 216 -9.02 -15.52 -11.83
N ILE A 217 -9.68 -16.20 -10.89
CA ILE A 217 -10.79 -15.63 -10.10
C ILE A 217 -10.33 -14.41 -9.29
N VAL A 218 -9.14 -14.49 -8.69
CA VAL A 218 -8.55 -13.36 -7.93
C VAL A 218 -8.17 -12.23 -8.89
N LEU A 219 -7.57 -12.53 -10.04
CA LEU A 219 -7.24 -11.52 -11.06
C LEU A 219 -8.48 -10.79 -11.59
N GLU A 220 -9.53 -11.54 -11.90
CA GLU A 220 -10.82 -10.98 -12.32
C GLU A 220 -11.40 -10.06 -11.24
N ARG A 221 -11.29 -10.46 -9.96
CA ARG A 221 -11.74 -9.63 -8.84
C ARG A 221 -10.93 -8.34 -8.72
N PHE A 222 -9.59 -8.38 -8.86
CA PHE A 222 -8.76 -7.17 -8.84
C PHE A 222 -9.16 -6.20 -9.95
N ASN A 223 -9.49 -6.69 -11.14
CA ASN A 223 -9.95 -5.84 -12.25
C ASN A 223 -11.31 -5.16 -12.01
N GLN A 224 -12.09 -5.68 -11.06
CA GLN A 224 -13.40 -5.17 -10.65
C GLN A 224 -13.32 -4.23 -9.44
N ILE A 225 -12.17 -4.13 -8.77
CA ILE A 225 -11.99 -3.19 -7.66
C ILE A 225 -12.15 -1.75 -8.18
N ASN A 226 -13.05 -1.00 -7.56
CA ASN A 226 -13.38 0.38 -7.88
C ASN A 226 -13.90 1.11 -6.64
N GLY A 227 -13.96 2.44 -6.69
CA GLY A 227 -14.60 3.24 -5.64
C GLY A 227 -13.82 3.35 -4.32
N TRP A 228 -12.52 3.05 -4.32
CA TRP A 228 -11.67 3.17 -3.13
C TRP A 228 -11.67 4.60 -2.54
N HIS A 229 -11.66 5.64 -3.38
CA HIS A 229 -11.83 7.02 -2.90
C HIS A 229 -13.10 7.22 -2.08
N PHE A 230 -14.22 6.63 -2.52
CA PHE A 230 -15.48 6.76 -1.81
C PHE A 230 -15.40 6.10 -0.42
N LEU A 231 -14.76 4.94 -0.32
CA LEU A 231 -14.56 4.27 0.96
C LEU A 231 -13.67 5.10 1.89
N VAL A 232 -12.55 5.62 1.40
CA VAL A 232 -11.64 6.45 2.20
C VAL A 232 -12.34 7.72 2.70
N LYS A 233 -13.06 8.43 1.84
CA LYS A 233 -13.82 9.63 2.23
C LYS A 233 -14.96 9.32 3.21
N THR A 234 -15.67 8.22 2.97
CA THR A 234 -16.82 7.81 3.81
C THR A 234 -16.38 7.43 5.22
N TYR A 235 -15.21 6.79 5.36
CA TYR A 235 -14.75 6.30 6.66
C TYR A 235 -13.81 7.23 7.41
N PHE A 236 -13.06 8.07 6.68
CA PHE A 236 -11.99 8.87 7.27
C PHE A 236 -12.16 10.39 7.07
N GLY A 237 -13.22 10.83 6.39
CA GLY A 237 -13.59 12.25 6.32
C GLY A 237 -12.61 13.14 5.57
N LEU A 238 -11.90 12.59 4.58
CA LEU A 238 -11.02 13.32 3.65
C LEU A 238 -11.80 13.99 2.50
#